data_AF-A0A534L000-F1
#
_entry.id   AF-A0A534L000-F1
#
_cell.length_a   1.000
_cell.length_b   1.000
_cell.length_c   1.000
_cell.angle_alpha   90.00
_cell.angle_beta   90.00
_cell.angle_gamma   90.00
#
_symmetry.space_group_name_H-M   'P 1'
#
loop_
_entity.id
_entity.type
_entity.pdbx_description
1 polymer ?
#
loop_
_entity_poly.entity_id
_entity_poly.type
_entity_poly.pdbx_seq_one_letter_code
_entity_poly.pdbx_strand_id
1 'polypeptide(L)' 'MVSVDANEGIDRIAKLMAQDGTRRVLVTKDGKLLGVIRVQTILACMRDYIDSISAQIARAQVPIF' A
#
# COMPACT_ATOMS: atom_id res chain seq x y z
N MET A 1 -16.64 -8.33 5.49
CA MET A 1 -15.23 -8.71 5.21
C MET A 1 -15.14 -8.90 3.72
N VAL A 2 -14.32 -8.09 3.06
CA VAL A 2 -14.29 -7.96 1.59
C VAL A 2 -13.01 -8.57 1.03
N SER A 3 -13.08 -9.05 -0.21
CA SER A 3 -11.95 -9.64 -0.95
C SER A 3 -11.67 -8.89 -2.26
N VAL A 4 -10.41 -8.88 -2.68
CA VAL A 4 -9.97 -8.34 -3.97
C VAL A 4 -9.10 -9.36 -4.69
N ASP A 5 -9.04 -9.24 -6.02
CA ASP A 5 -8.07 -9.99 -6.81
C ASP A 5 -6.64 -9.48 -6.56
N ALA A 6 -5.65 -10.38 -6.61
CA ALA A 6 -4.25 -10.06 -6.37
C ALA A 6 -3.62 -9.12 -7.40
N ASN A 7 -4.25 -8.95 -8.57
CA ASN A 7 -3.81 -8.02 -9.59
C ASN A 7 -4.38 -6.60 -9.41
N GLU A 8 -5.23 -6.38 -8.40
CA GLU A 8 -5.79 -5.06 -8.09
C GLU A 8 -4.76 -4.15 -7.41
N GLY A 9 -4.85 -2.85 -7.73
CA GLY A 9 -3.99 -1.83 -7.15
C GLY A 9 -4.27 -1.56 -5.66
N ILE A 10 -3.26 -1.06 -4.95
CA ILE A 10 -3.38 -0.63 -3.54
C ILE A 10 -4.41 0.49 -3.37
N ASP A 11 -4.57 1.36 -4.36
CA ASP A 11 -5.58 2.42 -4.38
C ASP A 11 -7.00 1.85 -4.33
N ARG A 12 -7.26 0.77 -5.08
CA ARG A 12 -8.54 0.06 -5.07
C ARG A 12 -8.83 -0.54 -3.70
N ILE A 13 -7.83 -1.18 -3.09
CA ILE A 13 -7.91 -1.74 -1.74
C ILE A 13 -8.24 -0.64 -0.72
N ALA A 14 -7.54 0.49 -0.78
CA ALA A 14 -7.76 1.63 0.12
C ALA A 14 -9.17 2.23 -0.05
N LYS A 15 -9.64 2.38 -1.29
CA LYS A 15 -11.00 2.84 -1.60
C LYS A 15 -12.05 1.87 -1.04
N LEU A 16 -11.84 0.57 -1.22
CA LEU A 16 -12.74 -0.46 -0.70
C LEU A 16 -12.81 -0.42 0.82
N MET A 17 -11.66 -0.32 1.50
CA MET A 17 -11.59 -0.15 2.95
C MET A 17 -12.35 1.09 3.43
N ALA A 18 -12.22 2.22 2.72
CA ALA A 18 -12.91 3.46 3.07
C ALA A 18 -14.43 3.37 2.87
N GLN A 19 -14.87 2.73 1.78
CA GLN A 19 -16.30 2.59 1.45
C GLN A 19 -17.02 1.57 2.35
N ASP A 20 -16.38 0.43 2.63
CA ASP A 20 -16.93 -0.66 3.43
C ASP A 20 -16.72 -0.45 4.94
N GLY A 21 -15.88 0.53 5.33
CA GLY A 21 -15.50 0.79 6.72
C GLY A 21 -14.60 -0.29 7.32
N THR A 22 -14.07 -1.21 6.51
CA THR A 22 -13.19 -2.29 6.98
C THR A 22 -11.72 -1.91 6.93
N ARG A 23 -10.94 -2.44 7.86
CA ARG A 23 -9.49 -2.21 7.97
C ARG A 23 -8.65 -3.38 7.44
N ARG A 24 -9.30 -4.38 6.85
CA ARG A 24 -8.73 -5.67 6.43
C ARG A 24 -9.41 -6.10 5.15
N VAL A 25 -8.62 -6.48 4.16
CA VAL A 25 -9.08 -6.95 2.86
C VAL A 25 -8.40 -8.29 2.58
N LEU A 26 -9.18 -9.28 2.17
CA LEU A 26 -8.67 -10.57 1.70
C LEU A 26 -8.13 -10.40 0.28
N VAL A 27 -6.97 -10.97 0.02
CA VAL A 27 -6.41 -11.01 -1.33
C VAL A 27 -6.57 -12.42 -1.86
N THR A 28 -7.25 -12.55 -3.00
CA THR A 28 -7.50 -13.82 -3.68
C THR A 28 -6.87 -13.82 -5.06
N LYS A 29 -6.47 -14.98 -5.56
CA LYS A 29 -6.04 -15.16 -6.95
C LYS A 29 -6.52 -16.52 -7.44
N ASP A 30 -7.18 -16.56 -8.59
CA ASP A 30 -7.71 -17.80 -9.19
C ASP A 30 -8.55 -18.62 -8.18
N GLY A 31 -9.39 -17.94 -7.39
CA GLY A 31 -10.23 -18.55 -6.35
C GLY A 31 -9.49 -19.00 -5.09
N LYS A 32 -8.17 -18.82 -5.00
CA LYS A 32 -7.37 -19.18 -3.82
C LYS A 32 -7.10 -17.95 -2.95
N LEU A 33 -7.23 -18.11 -1.64
CA LEU A 33 -6.84 -17.09 -0.67
C LEU A 33 -5.31 -17.00 -0.58
N LEU A 34 -4.75 -15.84 -0.91
CA LEU A 34 -3.32 -15.57 -0.78
C LEU A 34 -2.97 -14.99 0.59
N GLY A 35 -3.86 -14.18 1.17
CA GLY A 35 -3.62 -13.57 2.47
C GLY A 35 -4.54 -12.40 2.78
N VAL A 36 -4.13 -11.60 3.76
CA VAL A 36 -4.86 -10.43 4.23
C VAL A 36 -3.96 -9.21 4.19
N ILE A 37 -4.44 -8.15 3.54
CA ILE A 37 -3.86 -6.81 3.65
C ILE A 37 -4.58 -6.06 4.76
N ARG A 38 -3.80 -5.51 5.69
CA ARG A 38 -4.30 -4.63 6.75
C ARG A 38 -3.96 -3.19 6.42
N VAL A 39 -4.77 -2.25 6.91
CA VAL A 39 -4.51 -0.80 6.74
C VAL A 39 -3.11 -0.39 7.23
N GLN A 40 -2.61 -1.00 8.31
CA GLN A 40 -1.27 -0.76 8.83
C GLN A 40 -0.15 -1.12 7.85
N THR A 41 -0.37 -2.13 6.99
CA THR A 41 0.60 -2.52 5.95
C THR A 41 0.70 -1.44 4.89
N ILE A 42 -0.46 -0.89 4.46
CA ILE A 42 -0.50 0.22 3.49
C ILE A 42 0.22 1.44 4.05
N LEU A 43 -0.01 1.80 5.31
CA LEU A 43 0.64 2.93 5.97
C LEU A 43 2.16 2.72 6.12
N ALA A 44 2.60 1.50 6.41
CA ALA A 44 4.03 1.18 6.47
C ALA A 44 4.69 1.35 5.11
N CYS A 45 4.11 0.79 4.03
CA CYS A 45 4.64 0.96 2.68
C CYS A 45 4.69 2.43 2.24
N MET A 46 3.68 3.23 2.60
CA MET A 46 3.69 4.67 2.31
C MET A 46 4.85 5.38 3.02
N ARG A 47 5.11 5.06 4.29
CA ARG A 47 6.22 5.61 5.05
C ARG A 47 7.56 5.28 4.39
N ASP A 48 7.78 4.00 4.08
CA ASP A 48 9.02 3.54 3.45
C ASP A 48 9.24 4.24 2.10
N TYR A 49 8.17 4.44 1.33
CA TYR A 49 8.23 5.19 0.07
C TYR A 49 8.63 6.65 0.30
N ILE A 50 7.98 7.36 1.23
CA ILE A 50 8.31 8.76 1.55
C ILE A 50 9.75 8.90 2.03
N ASP A 51 10.20 7.99 2.89
CA ASP A 51 11.58 7.97 3.40
C ASP A 51 12.58 7.79 2.24
N SER A 52 12.27 6.88 1.30
CA SER A 52 13.11 6.63 0.13
C SER A 52 13.23 7.84 -0.81
N ILE A 53 12.14 8.59 -1.01
CA ILE A 53 12.12 9.80 -1.83
C ILE A 53 12.84 10.93 -1.13
N SER A 54 12.60 11.12 0.17
CA SER A 54 13.26 12.13 0.99
C SER A 54 14.78 11.95 0.98
N ALA A 55 15.26 10.70 1.08
CA ALA A 55 16.68 10.39 0.98
C ALA A 55 17.27 10.70 -0.42
N GLN A 56 16.51 10.50 -1.51
CA GLN A 56 16.97 10.85 -2.85
C GLN A 56 17.07 12.36 -3.04
N ILE A 57 16.09 13.13 -2.54
CA ILE A 57 16.10 14.59 -2.60
C ILE A 57 17.30 15.15 -1.82
N ALA A 58 17.55 14.64 -0.61
CA ALA A 58 18.68 15.08 0.21
C ALA A 58 20.04 14.81 -0.49
N ARG A 59 20.18 13.69 -1.19
CA ARG A 59 21.38 13.37 -1.98
C ARG A 59 21.52 14.21 -3.25
N ALA A 60 20.41 14.64 -3.84
CA ALA A 60 20.41 15.47 -5.05
C ALA A 60 20.68 16.96 -4.75
N GLN A 61 20.37 17.42 -3.54
CA GLN A 61 20.63 18.80 -3.08
C GLN A 61 22.04 19.02 -2.52
N VAL A 62 22.99 18.12 -2.76
CA VAL A 62 24.39 18.35 -2.36
C VAL A 62 24.88 19.63 -3.07
N PRO A 63 25.37 20.64 -2.32
CA PRO A 63 25.79 21.89 -2.93
C PRO A 63 26.95 21.59 -3.89
N ILE A 64 26.75 21.96 -5.16
CA ILE A 64 27.88 22.19 -6.07
C ILE A 64 28.53 23.45 -5.52
N PHE A 65 29.75 23.27 -5.01
CA PHE A 65 30.60 24.28 -4.38
C PHE A 65 30.48 25.68 -4.99
#